data_AF-A0A410RGP4-F1
#
_entry.id   AF-A0A410RGP4-F1
#
_cell.length_a   1.000
_cell.length_b   1.000
_cell.length_c   1.000
_cell.angle_alpha   90.00
_cell.angle_beta   90.00
_cell.angle_gamma   90.00
#
_symmetry.space_group_name_H-M   'P 1'
#
loop_
_entity.id
_entity.type
_entity.pdbx_description
1 polymer ?
#
loop_
_entity_poly.entity_id
_entity_poly.type
_entity_poly.pdbx_seq_one_letter_code
_entity_poly.pdbx_strand_id
1 'polypeptide(L)'
;RSTSSNTATKPRTMRTALLIAGLLGLVALTHAQVAARLDSQEVRLNRMTARLDGLLGNLESASGGAKGSENSIAGLNGKLNAKYGDDCPDGQFQCGGSDPQCIGNLLVCDGDNECRNGMDEQVCDNPMPKGSVWKGRMSWDKCTARKPDHMTLTVNTAFDDVRVDMEVSMAIEKDTEDVSASAFLLAPGYYDYAEKRLVVKPPETDNLGIVCKFNTGRSDKCTGYIVRITTLEKCARIDFVRQ
;
A
#
# COMPACT_ATOMS: atom_id res chain seq x y z
N ARG A 1 15.66 -84.58 66.12
CA ARG A 1 16.62 -83.60 65.56
C ARG A 1 15.99 -83.02 64.29
N SER A 2 15.08 -82.07 64.49
CA SER A 2 14.60 -81.06 63.55
C SER A 2 15.72 -80.00 63.38
N THR A 3 15.82 -79.12 62.38
CA THR A 3 14.87 -78.35 61.57
C THR A 3 15.61 -77.84 60.32
N SER A 4 14.92 -77.66 59.20
CA SER A 4 15.26 -76.60 58.23
C SER A 4 14.03 -76.33 57.34
N SER A 5 13.52 -75.12 57.46
CA SER A 5 12.42 -74.56 56.68
C SER A 5 12.95 -73.92 55.40
N ASN A 6 12.21 -74.04 54.28
CA ASN A 6 12.10 -72.92 53.35
C ASN A 6 10.82 -72.98 52.51
N THR A 7 10.10 -71.88 52.57
CA THR A 7 8.84 -71.55 51.90
C THR A 7 9.07 -71.11 50.46
N ALA A 8 8.23 -71.53 49.50
CA ALA A 8 8.08 -70.81 48.22
C ALA A 8 6.71 -71.05 47.56
N THR A 9 5.82 -70.08 47.78
CA THR A 9 4.90 -69.41 46.83
C THR A 9 3.90 -70.22 46.00
N LYS A 10 2.63 -70.00 46.36
CA LYS A 10 1.35 -70.39 45.75
C LYS A 10 1.06 -69.57 44.46
N PRO A 11 0.62 -70.16 43.33
CA PRO A 11 0.33 -69.41 42.12
C PRO A 11 -1.09 -68.84 42.18
N ARG A 12 -1.22 -67.54 42.46
CA ARG A 12 -2.49 -66.79 42.37
C ARG A 12 -2.46 -65.68 41.30
N THR A 13 -1.36 -65.56 40.56
CA THR A 13 -1.00 -64.42 39.70
C THR A 13 -1.49 -64.50 38.25
N MET A 14 -1.93 -65.67 37.78
CA MET A 14 -2.23 -65.87 36.36
C MET A 14 -3.60 -65.31 35.94
N ARG A 15 -4.59 -65.27 36.84
CA ARG A 15 -5.93 -64.73 36.54
C ARG A 15 -5.98 -63.19 36.54
N THR A 16 -5.19 -62.54 37.38
CA THR A 16 -5.09 -61.07 37.42
C THR A 16 -4.31 -60.51 36.23
N ALA A 17 -3.26 -61.21 35.77
CA ALA A 17 -2.51 -60.79 34.59
C ALA A 17 -3.36 -60.80 33.30
N LEU A 18 -4.24 -61.80 33.14
CA LEU A 18 -5.16 -61.90 32.00
C LEU A 18 -6.24 -60.80 32.00
N LEU A 19 -6.74 -60.39 33.17
CA LEU A 19 -7.69 -59.28 33.28
C LEU A 19 -7.03 -57.93 32.95
N ILE A 20 -5.79 -57.71 33.40
CA ILE A 20 -5.03 -56.49 33.10
C ILE A 20 -4.69 -56.41 31.61
N ALA A 21 -4.29 -57.52 30.98
CA ALA A 21 -4.03 -57.58 29.53
C ALA A 21 -5.31 -57.33 28.70
N GLY A 22 -6.46 -57.87 29.13
CA GLY A 22 -7.75 -57.59 28.49
C GLY A 22 -8.17 -56.13 28.58
N LEU A 23 -7.97 -55.50 29.75
CA LEU A 23 -8.21 -54.06 29.95
C LEU A 23 -7.27 -53.18 29.10
N LEU A 24 -5.98 -53.49 29.04
CA LEU A 24 -5.02 -52.79 28.18
C LEU A 24 -5.36 -52.91 26.69
N GLY A 25 -5.82 -54.10 26.23
CA GLY A 25 -6.28 -54.30 24.86
C GLY A 25 -7.51 -53.46 24.51
N LEU A 26 -8.47 -53.33 25.42
CA LEU A 26 -9.65 -52.46 25.27
C LEU A 26 -9.25 -50.97 25.22
N VAL A 27 -8.32 -50.53 26.07
CA VAL A 27 -7.81 -49.15 26.07
C VAL A 27 -7.08 -48.83 24.76
N ALA A 28 -6.28 -49.76 24.22
CA ALA A 28 -5.60 -49.57 22.94
C ALA A 28 -6.57 -49.49 21.75
N LEU A 29 -7.62 -50.32 21.73
CA LEU A 29 -8.67 -50.29 20.70
C LEU A 29 -9.46 -48.97 20.70
N THR A 30 -9.78 -48.44 21.88
CA THR A 30 -10.45 -47.14 22.00
C THR A 30 -9.57 -45.98 21.55
N HIS A 31 -8.26 -46.00 21.85
CA HIS A 31 -7.32 -44.99 21.36
C HIS A 31 -7.17 -45.01 19.83
N ALA A 32 -7.09 -46.20 19.23
CA ALA A 32 -7.00 -46.34 17.77
C ALA A 32 -8.26 -45.79 17.05
N GLN A 33 -9.44 -46.01 17.62
CA GLN A 33 -10.70 -45.46 17.07
C GLN A 33 -10.80 -43.94 17.23
N VAL A 34 -10.28 -43.37 18.31
CA VAL A 34 -10.24 -41.91 18.52
C VAL A 34 -9.20 -41.25 17.62
N ALA A 35 -8.01 -41.85 17.46
CA ALA A 35 -6.97 -41.37 16.54
C ALA A 35 -7.47 -41.32 15.09
N ALA A 36 -8.11 -42.39 14.61
CA ALA A 36 -8.68 -42.41 13.24
C ALA A 36 -9.78 -41.35 13.02
N ARG A 37 -10.54 -40.99 14.07
CA ARG A 37 -11.53 -39.90 14.00
C ARG A 37 -10.86 -38.53 13.97
N LEU A 38 -9.75 -38.35 14.69
CA LEU A 38 -8.97 -37.11 14.66
C LEU A 38 -8.28 -36.91 13.31
N ASP A 39 -7.68 -37.95 12.73
CA ASP A 39 -7.09 -37.90 11.37
C ASP A 39 -8.13 -37.50 10.32
N SER A 40 -9.36 -38.04 10.43
CA SER A 40 -10.46 -37.68 9.51
C SER A 40 -10.90 -36.21 9.64
N GLN A 41 -10.77 -35.63 10.84
CA GLN A 41 -11.10 -34.24 11.10
C GLN A 41 -9.97 -33.31 10.62
N GLU A 42 -8.71 -33.71 10.73
CA GLU A 42 -7.56 -32.97 10.19
C GLU A 42 -7.67 -32.80 8.66
N VAL A 43 -7.99 -33.87 7.93
CA VAL A 43 -8.21 -33.81 6.49
C VAL A 43 -9.33 -32.83 6.12
N ARG A 44 -10.41 -32.81 6.93
CA ARG A 44 -11.54 -31.89 6.72
C ARG A 44 -11.15 -30.44 7.00
N LEU A 45 -10.36 -30.19 8.05
CA LEU A 45 -9.83 -28.87 8.37
C LEU A 45 -8.90 -28.37 7.26
N ASN A 46 -7.95 -29.20 6.81
CA ASN A 46 -7.05 -28.86 5.70
C ASN A 46 -7.82 -28.51 4.42
N ARG A 47 -8.90 -29.25 4.13
CA ARG A 47 -9.78 -28.95 2.99
C ARG A 47 -10.57 -27.65 3.17
N MET A 48 -10.99 -27.33 4.39
CA MET A 48 -11.66 -26.06 4.69
C MET A 48 -10.69 -24.88 4.56
N THR A 49 -9.46 -25.01 5.06
CA THR A 49 -8.40 -23.99 4.91
C THR A 49 -8.09 -23.73 3.45
N ALA A 50 -7.87 -24.78 2.64
CA ALA A 50 -7.61 -24.62 1.21
C ALA A 50 -8.78 -23.96 0.45
N ARG A 51 -10.03 -24.23 0.86
CA ARG A 51 -11.20 -23.55 0.30
C ARG A 51 -11.28 -22.08 0.70
N LEU A 52 -10.99 -21.75 1.95
CA LEU A 52 -10.92 -20.36 2.40
C LEU A 52 -9.84 -19.60 1.66
N ASP A 53 -8.66 -20.19 1.50
CA ASP A 53 -7.56 -19.62 0.74
C ASP A 53 -7.92 -19.38 -0.73
N GLY A 54 -8.57 -20.36 -1.36
CA GLY A 54 -9.08 -20.21 -2.73
C GLY A 54 -10.17 -19.13 -2.87
N LEU A 55 -11.05 -18.97 -1.88
CA LEU A 55 -12.05 -17.90 -1.88
C LEU A 55 -11.40 -16.52 -1.70
N LEU A 56 -10.42 -16.42 -0.80
CA LEU A 56 -9.66 -15.18 -0.61
C LEU A 56 -8.92 -14.78 -1.89
N GLY A 57 -8.25 -15.72 -2.55
CA GLY A 57 -7.56 -15.45 -3.82
C GLY A 57 -8.49 -15.00 -4.96
N ASN A 58 -9.69 -15.58 -5.04
CA ASN A 58 -10.71 -15.14 -6.01
C ASN A 58 -11.22 -13.73 -5.72
N LEU A 59 -11.45 -13.40 -4.45
CA LEU A 59 -11.87 -12.05 -4.03
C LEU A 59 -10.79 -11.01 -4.31
N GLU A 60 -9.53 -11.34 -4.04
CA GLU A 60 -8.39 -10.46 -4.32
C GLU A 60 -8.24 -10.21 -5.82
N SER A 61 -8.34 -11.25 -6.64
CA SER A 61 -8.28 -11.15 -8.10
C SER A 61 -9.43 -10.32 -8.68
N ALA A 62 -10.66 -10.53 -8.19
CA ALA A 62 -11.82 -9.75 -8.60
C ALA A 62 -11.72 -8.28 -8.19
N SER A 63 -11.29 -8.02 -6.94
CA SER A 63 -11.05 -6.67 -6.42
C SER A 63 -9.93 -5.95 -7.20
N GLY A 64 -8.84 -6.65 -7.53
CA GLY A 64 -7.76 -6.13 -8.35
C GLY A 64 -8.22 -5.76 -9.77
N GLY A 65 -9.04 -6.60 -10.40
CA GLY A 65 -9.63 -6.33 -11.72
C GLY A 65 -10.57 -5.11 -11.74
N ALA A 66 -11.41 -4.97 -10.70
CA ALA A 66 -12.29 -3.82 -10.55
C ALA A 66 -11.51 -2.52 -10.36
N LYS A 67 -10.54 -2.49 -9.42
CA LYS A 67 -9.64 -1.34 -9.21
C LYS A 67 -8.83 -1.01 -10.46
N GLY A 68 -8.37 -2.01 -11.20
CA GLY A 68 -7.64 -1.80 -12.46
C GLY A 68 -8.47 -1.07 -13.51
N SER A 69 -9.76 -1.42 -13.62
CA SER A 69 -10.70 -0.77 -14.54
C SER A 69 -11.00 0.66 -14.12
N GLU A 70 -11.26 0.88 -12.82
CA GLU A 70 -11.53 2.20 -12.24
C GLU A 70 -10.32 3.14 -12.39
N ASN A 71 -9.12 2.67 -12.06
CA ASN A 71 -7.88 3.42 -12.25
C ASN A 71 -7.65 3.77 -13.73
N SER A 72 -8.04 2.89 -14.65
CA SER A 72 -7.92 3.15 -16.09
C SER A 72 -8.87 4.27 -16.53
N ILE A 73 -10.12 4.25 -16.07
CA ILE A 73 -11.10 5.31 -16.34
C ILE A 73 -10.64 6.63 -15.73
N ALA A 74 -10.23 6.62 -14.47
CA ALA A 74 -9.71 7.81 -13.79
C ALA A 74 -8.47 8.39 -14.50
N GLY A 75 -7.57 7.52 -14.98
CA GLY A 75 -6.39 7.95 -15.73
C GLY A 75 -6.73 8.51 -17.12
N LEU A 76 -7.78 8.00 -17.79
CA LEU A 76 -8.26 8.55 -19.06
C LEU A 76 -8.94 9.91 -18.85
N ASN A 77 -9.79 10.05 -17.84
CA ASN A 77 -10.41 11.33 -17.49
C ASN A 77 -9.36 12.37 -17.10
N GLY A 78 -8.35 12.01 -16.30
CA GLY A 78 -7.25 12.90 -15.95
C GLY A 78 -6.47 13.40 -17.17
N LYS A 79 -6.28 12.55 -18.19
CA LYS A 79 -5.67 12.96 -19.47
C LYS A 79 -6.58 13.85 -20.31
N LEU A 80 -7.89 13.59 -20.29
CA LEU A 80 -8.89 14.37 -21.01
C LEU A 80 -8.96 15.80 -20.42
N ASN A 81 -9.10 15.90 -19.10
CA ASN A 81 -9.19 17.18 -18.39
C ASN A 81 -7.89 17.99 -18.56
N ALA A 82 -6.73 17.33 -18.56
CA ALA A 82 -5.47 18.01 -18.83
C ALA A 82 -5.36 18.61 -20.26
N LYS A 83 -6.17 18.13 -21.20
CA LYS A 83 -6.16 18.59 -22.60
C LYS A 83 -7.29 19.56 -22.92
N TYR A 84 -8.48 19.33 -22.38
CA TYR A 84 -9.69 20.07 -22.74
C TYR A 84 -10.25 20.93 -21.59
N GLY A 85 -9.71 20.81 -20.38
CA GLY A 85 -10.30 21.40 -19.16
C GLY A 85 -11.37 20.49 -18.55
N ASP A 86 -11.83 20.84 -17.36
CA ASP A 86 -12.87 20.15 -16.58
C ASP A 86 -14.16 20.99 -16.44
N ASP A 87 -14.34 21.94 -17.37
CA ASP A 87 -15.46 22.89 -17.43
C ASP A 87 -15.61 23.81 -16.20
N CYS A 88 -14.62 23.84 -15.31
CA CYS A 88 -14.54 24.78 -14.20
C CYS A 88 -13.45 25.87 -14.45
N PRO A 89 -13.65 27.10 -13.94
CA PRO A 89 -12.61 28.13 -13.88
C PRO A 89 -11.38 27.69 -13.09
N ASP A 90 -10.24 28.33 -13.35
CA ASP A 90 -9.01 28.13 -12.57
C ASP A 90 -9.25 28.37 -11.06
N GLY A 91 -8.72 27.47 -10.23
CA GLY A 91 -8.90 27.53 -8.77
C GLY A 91 -10.23 26.98 -8.27
N GLN A 92 -10.99 26.30 -9.13
CA GLN A 92 -12.21 25.59 -8.77
C GLN A 92 -12.09 24.08 -8.98
N PHE A 93 -12.82 23.34 -8.15
CA PHE A 93 -12.93 21.89 -8.16
C PHE A 93 -14.27 21.46 -8.78
N GLN A 94 -14.20 20.53 -9.73
CA GLN A 94 -15.37 19.93 -10.38
C GLN A 94 -15.91 18.77 -9.53
N CYS A 95 -17.09 18.96 -8.92
CA CYS A 95 -17.80 17.93 -8.15
C CYS A 95 -18.20 16.72 -9.01
N GLY A 96 -18.27 16.90 -10.34
CA GLY A 96 -18.65 15.84 -11.27
C GLY A 96 -20.12 15.44 -11.15
N GLY A 97 -20.43 14.18 -11.48
CA GLY A 97 -21.80 13.66 -11.47
C GLY A 97 -22.64 14.10 -12.68
N SER A 98 -23.95 13.85 -12.61
CA SER A 98 -24.90 14.22 -13.68
C SER A 98 -25.31 15.69 -13.66
N ASP A 99 -24.98 16.40 -12.58
CA ASP A 99 -25.30 17.80 -12.35
C ASP A 99 -24.01 18.53 -11.95
N PRO A 100 -23.23 19.01 -12.93
CA PRO A 100 -21.91 19.55 -12.68
C PRO A 100 -21.98 20.77 -11.78
N GLN A 101 -21.05 20.83 -10.83
CA GLN A 101 -20.93 21.92 -9.86
C GLN A 101 -19.45 22.22 -9.68
N CYS A 102 -19.12 23.51 -9.69
CA CYS A 102 -17.77 23.98 -9.38
C CYS A 102 -17.79 24.66 -8.02
N ILE A 103 -16.85 24.30 -7.16
CA ILE A 103 -16.61 24.92 -5.85
C ILE A 103 -15.18 25.42 -5.77
N GLY A 104 -14.83 26.28 -4.81
CA GLY A 104 -13.44 26.74 -4.66
C GLY A 104 -12.52 25.62 -4.18
N ASN A 105 -11.25 25.60 -4.62
CA ASN A 105 -10.28 24.57 -4.21
C ASN A 105 -10.02 24.52 -2.69
N LEU A 106 -10.28 25.63 -1.98
CA LEU A 106 -10.12 25.71 -0.52
C LEU A 106 -11.28 25.06 0.26
N LEU A 107 -12.36 24.70 -0.44
CA LEU A 107 -13.56 24.03 0.10
C LEU A 107 -13.51 22.53 -0.19
N VAL A 108 -12.33 21.98 -0.44
CA VAL A 108 -12.15 20.55 -0.70
C VAL A 108 -11.42 19.98 0.49
N CYS A 109 -12.02 18.99 1.15
CA CYS A 109 -11.45 18.34 2.34
C CYS A 109 -11.30 19.29 3.53
N ASP A 110 -12.20 20.26 3.67
CA ASP A 110 -12.24 21.15 4.83
C ASP A 110 -13.17 20.62 5.94
N GLY A 111 -13.88 19.52 5.68
CA GLY A 111 -14.76 18.84 6.62
C GLY A 111 -16.24 19.22 6.49
N ASP A 112 -16.57 20.21 5.65
CA ASP A 112 -17.93 20.58 5.29
C ASP A 112 -18.25 20.05 3.88
N ASN A 113 -19.54 19.98 3.54
CA ASN A 113 -19.99 19.38 2.28
C ASN A 113 -20.64 20.47 1.41
N GLU A 114 -19.91 20.92 0.39
CA GLU A 114 -20.31 21.97 -0.54
C GLU A 114 -20.82 21.39 -1.85
N CYS A 115 -20.27 20.27 -2.30
CA CYS A 115 -20.76 19.56 -3.47
C CYS A 115 -22.13 18.91 -3.19
N ARG A 116 -23.13 19.07 -4.07
CA ARG A 116 -24.45 18.40 -3.89
C ARG A 116 -24.37 16.87 -3.74
N ASN A 117 -23.29 16.26 -4.24
CA ASN A 117 -23.00 14.84 -4.16
C ASN A 117 -21.94 14.48 -3.10
N GLY A 118 -21.41 15.45 -2.34
CA GLY A 118 -20.37 15.28 -1.32
C GLY A 118 -19.03 14.77 -1.84
N MET A 119 -18.72 15.02 -3.11
CA MET A 119 -17.48 14.52 -3.74
C MET A 119 -16.21 15.23 -3.28
N ASP A 120 -16.33 16.49 -2.87
CA ASP A 120 -15.31 17.28 -2.18
C ASP A 120 -14.73 16.54 -0.97
N GLU A 121 -15.60 15.96 -0.13
CA GLU A 121 -15.20 15.26 1.09
C GLU A 121 -14.82 13.77 0.87
N GLN A 122 -14.86 13.30 -0.37
CA GLN A 122 -14.53 11.91 -0.73
C GLN A 122 -13.15 11.77 -1.39
N VAL A 123 -12.48 12.88 -1.73
CA VAL A 123 -11.19 12.88 -2.44
C VAL A 123 -9.99 13.18 -1.55
N CYS A 124 -10.17 13.05 -0.23
CA CYS A 124 -9.23 13.48 0.82
C CYS A 124 -8.11 12.48 1.15
N ASP A 125 -7.91 11.48 0.28
CA ASP A 125 -6.83 10.53 0.42
C ASP A 125 -5.49 11.18 0.07
N ASN A 126 -4.62 11.34 1.07
CA ASN A 126 -3.25 11.80 0.88
C ASN A 126 -2.41 10.70 0.20
N PRO A 127 -2.00 10.88 -1.07
CA PRO A 127 -1.22 9.88 -1.77
C PRO A 127 0.26 10.00 -1.42
N MET A 128 0.69 10.70 -0.37
CA MET A 128 2.09 10.83 0.04
C MET A 128 2.19 10.91 1.57
N PRO A 129 1.87 9.84 2.31
CA PRO A 129 1.94 9.85 3.76
C PRO A 129 3.39 9.98 4.25
N LYS A 130 3.54 10.40 5.50
CA LYS A 130 4.84 10.46 6.19
C LYS A 130 5.58 9.13 6.05
N GLY A 131 6.86 9.20 5.70
CA GLY A 131 7.74 8.05 5.50
C GLY A 131 7.63 7.40 4.12
N SER A 132 6.71 7.85 3.25
CA SER A 132 6.63 7.33 1.88
C SER A 132 7.86 7.70 1.06
N VAL A 133 8.31 6.74 0.24
CA VAL A 133 9.49 6.88 -0.63
C VAL A 133 9.06 6.74 -2.09
N TRP A 134 9.52 7.66 -2.92
CA TRP A 134 9.13 7.81 -4.31
C TRP A 134 10.35 7.85 -5.18
N LYS A 135 10.52 6.84 -6.03
CA LYS A 135 11.60 6.82 -7.00
C LYS A 135 11.11 7.36 -8.32
N GLY A 136 11.76 8.40 -8.79
CA GLY A 136 11.49 9.03 -10.07
C GLY A 136 12.60 8.74 -11.06
N ARG A 137 12.19 8.45 -12.29
CA ARG A 137 13.10 8.33 -13.43
C ARG A 137 12.92 9.54 -14.32
N MET A 138 14.03 10.20 -14.66
CA MET A 138 14.01 11.34 -15.57
C MET A 138 13.60 10.87 -16.97
N SER A 139 12.59 11.51 -17.56
CA SER A 139 12.22 11.27 -18.95
C SER A 139 12.99 12.20 -19.89
N TRP A 140 13.16 13.47 -19.49
CA TRP A 140 13.98 14.47 -20.19
C TRP A 140 14.31 15.63 -19.26
N ASP A 141 15.46 16.29 -19.50
CA ASP A 141 15.94 17.38 -18.65
C ASP A 141 16.70 18.43 -19.47
N LYS A 142 16.22 19.68 -19.44
CA LYS A 142 16.88 20.82 -20.10
C LYS A 142 17.44 21.86 -19.14
N CYS A 143 17.18 21.77 -17.83
CA CYS A 143 17.48 22.84 -16.88
C CYS A 143 18.29 22.45 -15.66
N THR A 144 18.27 21.20 -15.18
CA THR A 144 19.06 20.86 -13.99
C THR A 144 20.55 20.87 -14.33
N ALA A 145 21.36 21.35 -13.39
CA ALA A 145 22.82 21.38 -13.55
C ALA A 145 23.42 19.97 -13.51
N ARG A 146 22.86 19.08 -12.69
CA ARG A 146 23.43 17.75 -12.41
C ARG A 146 23.06 16.70 -13.47
N LYS A 147 21.96 16.90 -14.20
CA LYS A 147 21.42 15.93 -15.18
C LYS A 147 21.32 14.52 -14.58
N PRO A 148 20.51 14.32 -13.53
CA PRO A 148 20.38 13.02 -12.89
C PRO A 148 19.60 12.04 -13.76
N ASP A 149 19.80 10.74 -13.51
CA ASP A 149 18.98 9.68 -14.10
C ASP A 149 17.79 9.35 -13.18
N HIS A 150 18.08 9.38 -11.88
CA HIS A 150 17.16 9.01 -10.81
C HIS A 150 17.07 10.10 -9.74
N MET A 151 15.87 10.27 -9.19
CA MET A 151 15.64 11.11 -8.03
C MET A 151 14.69 10.39 -7.09
N THR A 152 15.06 10.30 -5.82
CA THR A 152 14.24 9.71 -4.78
C THR A 152 13.70 10.82 -3.88
N LEU A 153 12.38 10.90 -3.74
CA LEU A 153 11.71 11.77 -2.77
C LEU A 153 11.28 10.96 -1.56
N THR A 154 11.62 11.43 -0.37
CA THR A 154 11.20 10.85 0.91
C THR A 154 10.42 11.90 1.68
N VAL A 155 9.19 11.56 2.06
CA VAL A 155 8.34 12.47 2.85
C VAL A 155 8.73 12.37 4.33
N ASN A 156 9.35 13.41 4.88
CA ASN A 156 9.78 13.44 6.29
C ASN A 156 8.61 13.68 7.24
N THR A 157 7.72 14.60 6.87
CA THR A 157 6.54 15.02 7.62
C THR A 157 5.38 15.22 6.66
N ALA A 158 4.16 15.00 7.15
CA ALA A 158 2.92 15.29 6.44
C ALA A 158 1.88 15.68 7.50
N PHE A 159 1.33 16.88 7.39
CA PHE A 159 0.26 17.39 8.25
C PHE A 159 -0.97 17.56 7.38
N ASP A 160 -1.97 16.71 7.61
CA ASP A 160 -3.23 16.74 6.87
C ASP A 160 -4.15 17.82 7.46
N ASP A 161 -4.62 18.72 6.61
CA ASP A 161 -5.59 19.81 6.84
C ASP A 161 -6.32 20.02 5.49
N VAL A 162 -6.87 21.20 5.18
CA VAL A 162 -7.40 21.56 3.83
C VAL A 162 -6.36 21.30 2.71
N ARG A 163 -5.08 21.33 3.06
CA ARG A 163 -3.97 20.83 2.22
C ARG A 163 -3.00 20.06 3.10
N VAL A 164 -2.22 19.19 2.48
CA VAL A 164 -1.17 18.48 3.22
C VAL A 164 0.12 19.27 3.16
N ASP A 165 0.51 19.93 4.26
CA ASP A 165 1.82 20.56 4.35
C ASP A 165 2.88 19.50 4.72
N MET A 166 3.99 19.47 3.97
CA MET A 166 5.00 18.42 4.09
C MET A 166 6.43 18.94 3.94
N GLU A 167 7.36 18.23 4.57
CA GLU A 167 8.79 18.40 4.33
C GLU A 167 9.31 17.16 3.59
N VAL A 168 10.05 17.39 2.51
CA VAL A 168 10.55 16.33 1.63
C VAL A 168 12.07 16.37 1.56
N SER A 169 12.69 15.20 1.73
CA SER A 169 14.09 14.97 1.41
C SER A 169 14.22 14.43 0.00
N MET A 170 15.15 14.99 -0.78
CA MET A 170 15.40 14.60 -2.17
C MET A 170 16.81 14.03 -2.27
N ALA A 171 16.94 12.77 -2.66
CA ALA A 171 18.20 12.15 -3.05
C ALA A 171 18.31 12.14 -4.57
N ILE A 172 19.33 12.79 -5.12
CA ILE A 172 19.55 12.90 -6.55
C ILE A 172 20.72 11.98 -6.91
N GLU A 173 20.52 11.09 -7.86
CA GLU A 173 21.51 10.10 -8.27
C GLU A 173 21.80 10.22 -9.77
N LYS A 174 23.09 10.23 -10.11
CA LYS A 174 23.57 10.13 -11.49
C LYS A 174 24.48 8.92 -11.60
N ASP A 175 24.13 8.03 -12.51
CA ASP A 175 24.94 6.84 -12.78
C ASP A 175 25.97 7.21 -13.85
N THR A 176 27.24 7.21 -13.47
CA THR A 176 28.35 7.30 -14.44
C THR A 176 29.21 6.04 -14.30
N GLU A 177 30.00 5.70 -15.32
CA GLU A 177 30.81 4.47 -15.35
C GLU A 177 31.77 4.34 -14.15
N ASP A 178 32.16 5.46 -13.54
CA ASP A 178 33.18 5.50 -12.48
C ASP A 178 32.72 6.08 -11.13
N VAL A 179 31.65 6.90 -11.07
CA VAL A 179 31.23 7.59 -9.84
C VAL A 179 29.71 7.79 -9.77
N SER A 180 29.07 7.32 -8.71
CA SER A 180 27.69 7.70 -8.35
C SER A 180 27.72 9.04 -7.61
N ALA A 181 27.39 10.13 -8.31
CA ALA A 181 27.23 11.42 -7.67
C ALA A 181 25.86 11.46 -6.98
N SER A 182 25.85 11.61 -5.65
CA SER A 182 24.62 11.77 -4.86
C SER A 182 24.55 13.16 -4.23
N ALA A 183 23.36 13.75 -4.23
CA ALA A 183 23.08 14.98 -3.49
C ALA A 183 21.79 14.81 -2.67
N PHE A 184 21.79 15.34 -1.45
CA PHE A 184 20.65 15.32 -0.55
C PHE A 184 20.18 16.74 -0.30
N LEU A 185 18.92 17.02 -0.62
CA LEU A 185 18.31 18.34 -0.50
C LEU A 185 17.04 18.24 0.34
N LEU A 186 16.77 19.25 1.17
CA LEU A 186 15.52 19.35 1.92
C LEU A 186 14.71 20.50 1.35
N ALA A 187 13.43 20.26 1.11
CA ALA A 187 12.51 21.26 0.62
C ALA A 187 11.13 21.14 1.28
N PRO A 188 10.53 22.26 1.68
CA PRO A 188 9.13 22.28 2.04
C PRO A 188 8.27 22.11 0.79
N GLY A 189 7.13 21.44 0.94
CA GLY A 189 6.15 21.25 -0.10
C GLY A 189 4.74 21.16 0.47
N TYR A 190 3.77 21.06 -0.41
CA TYR A 190 2.40 20.78 -0.04
C TYR A 190 1.71 19.92 -1.10
N TYR A 191 0.69 19.16 -0.69
CA TYR A 191 -0.21 18.45 -1.57
C TYR A 191 -1.60 19.07 -1.51
N ASP A 192 -2.16 19.31 -2.69
CA ASP A 192 -3.46 19.94 -2.94
C ASP A 192 -4.44 18.86 -3.38
N TYR A 193 -5.51 18.66 -2.60
CA TYR A 193 -6.53 17.64 -2.85
C TYR A 193 -7.37 17.97 -4.10
N ALA A 194 -7.74 19.23 -4.28
CA ALA A 194 -8.57 19.69 -5.39
C ALA A 194 -7.87 19.44 -6.74
N GLU A 195 -6.60 19.85 -6.85
CA GLU A 195 -5.84 19.69 -8.09
C GLU A 195 -5.08 18.35 -8.20
N LYS A 196 -5.12 17.53 -7.15
CA LYS A 196 -4.37 16.26 -7.03
C LYS A 196 -2.91 16.44 -7.44
N ARG A 197 -2.27 17.47 -6.88
CA ARG A 197 -0.90 17.85 -7.20
C ARG A 197 -0.04 18.02 -5.96
N LEU A 198 1.17 17.49 -6.03
CA LEU A 198 2.26 17.81 -5.14
C LEU A 198 3.00 19.03 -5.69
N VAL A 199 3.32 19.98 -4.82
CA VAL A 199 4.22 21.10 -5.13
C VAL A 199 5.36 21.11 -4.11
N VAL A 200 6.59 20.87 -4.57
CA VAL A 200 7.82 20.99 -3.78
C VAL A 200 8.50 22.30 -4.16
N LYS A 201 8.79 23.14 -3.17
CA LYS A 201 9.47 24.43 -3.38
C LYS A 201 10.94 24.20 -3.76
N PRO A 202 11.60 25.19 -4.38
CA PRO A 202 13.01 25.06 -4.74
C PRO A 202 13.89 24.77 -3.51
N PRO A 203 14.68 23.68 -3.53
CA PRO A 203 15.63 23.38 -2.45
C PRO A 203 16.88 24.26 -2.50
N GLU A 204 17.22 24.75 -3.69
CA GLU A 204 18.41 25.56 -3.97
C GLU A 204 18.00 26.94 -4.50
N THR A 205 18.99 27.82 -4.73
CA THR A 205 18.79 29.19 -5.23
C THR A 205 18.53 29.27 -6.74
N ASP A 206 18.41 28.12 -7.42
CA ASP A 206 18.18 28.01 -8.87
C ASP A 206 16.70 28.23 -9.27
N ASN A 207 15.82 28.41 -8.29
CA ASN A 207 14.39 28.62 -8.47
C ASN A 207 13.69 27.44 -9.18
N LEU A 208 14.24 26.23 -9.08
CA LEU A 208 13.64 25.02 -9.64
C LEU A 208 12.78 24.29 -8.61
N GLY A 209 11.46 24.35 -8.78
CA GLY A 209 10.50 23.56 -8.00
C GLY A 209 10.11 22.28 -8.71
N ILE A 210 9.46 21.36 -7.99
CA ILE A 210 8.89 20.13 -8.56
C ILE A 210 7.37 20.20 -8.41
N VAL A 211 6.65 19.94 -9.50
CA VAL A 211 5.20 19.77 -9.48
C VAL A 211 4.86 18.36 -9.96
N CYS A 212 4.28 17.53 -9.10
CA CYS A 212 3.82 16.20 -9.46
C CYS A 212 2.30 16.13 -9.54
N LYS A 213 1.76 15.64 -10.67
CA LYS A 213 0.31 15.47 -10.85
C LYS A 213 -0.08 14.00 -10.77
N PHE A 214 -1.13 13.70 -10.00
CA PHE A 214 -1.71 12.36 -9.86
C PHE A 214 -2.84 12.13 -10.87
N ASN A 215 -2.54 12.29 -12.16
CA ASN A 215 -3.49 12.13 -13.26
C ASN A 215 -3.51 10.72 -13.87
N THR A 216 -2.78 9.78 -13.27
CA THR A 216 -2.62 8.41 -13.82
C THR A 216 -3.77 7.48 -13.42
N GLY A 217 -4.69 7.96 -12.58
CA GLY A 217 -5.73 7.15 -11.94
C GLY A 217 -5.19 6.18 -10.89
N ARG A 218 -3.88 6.19 -10.61
CA ARG A 218 -3.28 5.41 -9.53
C ARG A 218 -2.66 6.36 -8.51
N SER A 219 -2.85 6.06 -7.23
CA SER A 219 -2.27 6.82 -6.12
C SER A 219 -0.79 6.53 -5.88
N ASP A 220 -0.20 5.55 -6.56
CA ASP A 220 1.21 5.15 -6.44
C ASP A 220 2.10 5.67 -7.59
N LYS A 221 1.54 6.45 -8.52
CA LYS A 221 2.26 7.02 -9.67
C LYS A 221 1.89 8.47 -9.89
N CYS A 222 2.89 9.34 -9.95
CA CYS A 222 2.69 10.74 -10.29
C CYS A 222 3.63 11.18 -11.41
N THR A 223 3.10 12.01 -12.32
CA THR A 223 3.90 12.62 -13.40
C THR A 223 4.40 13.97 -12.91
N GLY A 224 5.71 14.04 -12.70
CA GLY A 224 6.44 15.19 -12.20
C GLY A 224 7.03 16.05 -13.31
N TYR A 225 7.02 17.36 -13.06
CA TYR A 225 7.72 18.35 -13.87
C TYR A 225 8.60 19.20 -12.98
N ILE A 226 9.84 19.44 -13.43
CA ILE A 226 10.68 20.47 -12.84
C ILE A 226 10.30 21.78 -13.52
N VAL A 227 9.93 22.76 -12.70
CA VAL A 227 9.42 24.05 -13.15
C VAL A 227 10.24 25.20 -12.58
N ARG A 228 10.44 26.24 -13.37
CA ARG A 228 10.97 27.51 -12.85
C ARG A 228 9.85 28.25 -12.12
N ILE A 229 9.99 28.54 -10.83
CA ILE A 229 8.90 29.13 -10.05
C ILE A 229 8.48 30.53 -10.51
N THR A 230 9.36 31.27 -11.19
CA THR A 230 9.07 32.63 -11.69
C THR A 230 8.24 32.63 -12.98
N THR A 231 8.52 31.70 -13.90
CA THR A 231 7.87 31.65 -15.22
C THR A 231 6.86 30.52 -15.35
N LEU A 232 6.83 29.59 -14.39
CA LEU A 232 6.10 28.32 -14.44
C LEU A 232 6.44 27.45 -15.67
N GLU A 233 7.58 27.70 -16.30
CA GLU A 233 8.04 26.95 -17.46
C GLU A 233 8.50 25.55 -17.05
N LYS A 234 7.95 24.53 -17.72
CA LYS A 234 8.32 23.12 -17.54
C LYS A 234 9.62 22.82 -18.29
N CYS A 235 10.69 22.56 -17.55
CA CYS A 235 12.03 22.40 -18.13
C CYS A 235 12.66 21.01 -17.91
N ALA A 236 12.02 20.14 -17.13
CA ALA A 236 12.28 18.71 -17.11
C ALA A 236 11.02 17.92 -16.80
N ARG A 237 11.01 16.62 -17.12
CA ARG A 237 9.97 15.67 -16.74
C ARG A 237 10.57 14.47 -16.03
N ILE A 238 9.90 14.06 -14.97
CA ILE A 238 10.25 12.91 -14.14
C ILE A 238 8.97 12.13 -13.83
N ASP A 239 9.01 10.82 -13.97
CA ASP A 239 7.85 9.98 -13.63
C ASP A 239 8.18 9.23 -12.33
N PHE A 240 7.43 9.53 -11.26
CA PHE A 240 7.62 8.97 -9.91
C PHE A 240 6.72 7.76 -9.66
N VAL A 241 7.27 6.77 -8.97
CA VAL A 241 6.57 5.57 -8.51
C VAL A 241 6.86 5.36 -7.03
N ARG A 242 5.81 5.15 -6.23
CA ARG A 242 5.94 4.79 -4.81
C ARG A 242 6.63 3.42 -4.68
N GLN A 243 7.52 3.30 -3.71
CA GLN A 243 8.19 2.04 -3.36
C GLN A 243 7.45 1.27 -2.27
#